data_AF-A0A498HNQ4-F1
#
_entry.id   AF-A0A498HNQ4-F1
#
_cell.length_a   1.000
_cell.length_b   1.000
_cell.length_c   1.000
_cell.angle_alpha   90.00
_cell.angle_beta   90.00
_cell.angle_gamma   90.00
#
_symmetry.space_group_name_H-M   'P 1'
#
loop_
_entity.id
_entity.type
_entity.pdbx_description
1 polymer ?
#
loop_
_entity_poly.entity_id
_entity_poly.type
_entity_poly.pdbx_seq_one_letter_code
_entity_poly.pdbx_strand_id
1 'polypeptide(L)' 'MEVMQKVVSWYQLFLAAHEMQNVPKPVPQLKWMTPSDGWVKIDVDGATRLEHFSGEVGAVLRD' A
#
# COMPACT_ATOMS: atom_id res chain seq x y z
N MET A 1 -30.39 -43.92 5.81
CA MET A 1 -29.94 -42.58 6.22
C MET A 1 -28.70 -42.30 5.39
N GLU A 2 -28.83 -41.61 4.26
CA GLU A 2 -27.69 -41.35 3.37
C GLU A 2 -26.87 -40.20 3.92
N VAL A 3 -25.59 -40.45 4.21
CA VAL A 3 -24.66 -39.41 4.61
C VAL A 3 -24.11 -38.77 3.35
N MET A 4 -24.63 -37.60 2.98
CA MET A 4 -24.06 -36.77 1.92
C MET A 4 -22.68 -36.26 2.34
N GLN A 5 -21.63 -36.91 1.84
CA GLN A 5 -20.26 -36.46 2.07
C GLN A 5 -20.00 -35.24 1.17
N LYS A 6 -20.11 -34.03 1.72
CA LYS A 6 -19.73 -32.80 1.02
C LYS A 6 -18.22 -32.78 0.85
N VAL A 7 -17.75 -33.14 -0.35
CA VAL A 7 -16.34 -33.00 -0.72
C VAL A 7 -16.07 -31.52 -0.95
N VAL A 8 -15.50 -30.86 0.05
CA VAL A 8 -14.99 -29.49 -0.11
C VAL A 8 -13.55 -29.61 -0.58
N SER A 9 -13.26 -29.07 -1.76
CA SER A 9 -11.89 -29.08 -2.28
C SER A 9 -11.03 -28.05 -1.55
N TRP A 10 -9.74 -28.36 -1.36
CA TRP A 10 -8.76 -27.41 -0.80
C TRP A 10 -8.70 -26.11 -1.59
N TYR A 11 -8.95 -26.16 -2.90
CA TYR A 11 -9.01 -24.99 -3.75
C TYR A 11 -10.18 -24.05 -3.42
N GLN A 12 -11.36 -24.59 -3.09
CA GLN A 12 -12.51 -23.80 -2.65
C GLN A 12 -12.27 -23.14 -1.29
N LEU A 13 -11.58 -23.83 -0.37
CA LEU A 13 -11.15 -23.25 0.91
C LEU A 13 -10.12 -22.15 0.71
N PHE A 14 -9.16 -22.36 -0.21
CA PHE A 14 -8.17 -21.35 -0.57
C PHE A 14 -8.82 -20.08 -1.12
N LEU A 15 -9.77 -20.20 -2.06
CA LEU A 15 -10.50 -19.05 -2.62
C LEU A 15 -11.32 -18.32 -1.56
N ALA A 16 -12.04 -19.04 -0.69
CA ALA A 16 -12.81 -18.43 0.38
C ALA A 16 -11.93 -17.72 1.42
N ALA A 17 -10.74 -18.23 1.70
CA ALA A 17 -9.78 -17.60 2.61
C ALA A 17 -9.04 -16.40 1.97
N HIS A 18 -8.94 -16.35 0.65
CA HIS A 18 -8.27 -15.29 -0.12
C HIS A 18 -9.24 -14.33 -0.80
N GLU A 19 -10.54 -14.40 -0.49
CA GLU A 19 -11.45 -13.27 -0.65
C GLU A 19 -10.92 -12.15 0.26
N MET A 20 -9.95 -11.39 -0.25
CA MET A 20 -9.45 -10.21 0.43
C MET A 20 -10.66 -9.34 0.71
N GLN A 21 -11.04 -9.22 1.98
CA GLN A 21 -11.94 -8.15 2.38
C GLN A 21 -11.25 -6.87 1.90
N ASN A 22 -11.83 -6.25 0.89
CA ASN A 22 -11.48 -4.90 0.46
C ASN A 22 -11.92 -3.97 1.58
N VAL A 23 -11.25 -4.02 2.74
CA VAL A 23 -11.37 -3.03 3.79
C VAL A 23 -10.75 -1.79 3.17
N PRO A 24 -11.55 -0.76 2.86
CA PRO A 24 -11.00 0.48 2.35
C PRO A 24 -10.09 1.00 3.45
N LYS A 25 -8.77 0.98 3.21
CA LYS A 25 -7.86 1.65 4.13
C LYS A 25 -8.30 3.11 4.15
N PRO A 26 -8.62 3.69 5.32
CA PRO A 26 -8.91 5.10 5.38
C PRO A 26 -7.69 5.82 4.81
N VAL A 27 -7.86 6.47 3.67
CA VAL A 27 -6.85 7.37 3.12
C VAL A 27 -6.93 8.60 4.02
N PRO A 28 -5.94 8.87 4.89
CA PRO A 28 -5.95 10.13 5.60
C PRO A 28 -5.99 11.24 4.56
N GLN A 29 -6.98 12.12 4.65
CA GLN A 29 -6.97 13.35 3.85
C GLN A 29 -5.77 14.17 4.31
N LEU A 30 -4.63 13.93 3.65
CA LEU A 30 -3.45 14.76 3.80
C LEU A 30 -3.80 16.12 3.22
N LYS A 31 -4.19 17.05 4.10
CA LYS A 31 -4.32 18.46 3.74
C LYS A 31 -2.92 19.05 3.74
N TRP A 32 -2.59 19.75 2.66
CA TRP A 32 -1.44 20.64 2.66
C TRP A 32 -1.64 21.69 3.74
N MET A 33 -0.75 21.70 4.74
CA MET A 33 -0.74 22.70 5.80
C MET A 33 0.58 23.45 5.73
N THR A 34 0.53 24.76 5.96
CA THR A 34 1.75 25.54 6.21
C THR A 34 2.34 25.09 7.55
N PRO A 35 3.64 24.78 7.64
CA PRO A 35 4.24 24.41 8.91
C PRO A 35 4.16 25.57 9.91
N SER A 36 3.93 25.28 11.20
CA SER A 36 4.04 26.30 12.24
C SER A 36 5.52 26.58 12.57
N ASP A 37 5.79 27.61 13.36
CA ASP A 37 7.16 27.89 13.83
C ASP A 37 7.78 26.64 14.49
N GLY A 38 9.06 26.39 14.19
CA GLY A 38 9.81 25.21 14.67
C GLY A 38 9.64 23.94 13.83
N TRP A 39 8.89 23.98 12.73
CA TRP A 39 8.80 22.88 11.78
C TRP A 39 9.83 23.01 10.66
N VAL A 40 10.28 21.87 10.14
CA VAL A 40 11.22 21.79 9.01
C VAL A 40 10.48 21.29 7.78
N LYS A 41 10.72 21.91 6.62
CA LYS A 41 10.20 21.42 5.34
C LYS A 41 11.16 20.39 4.76
N ILE A 42 10.64 19.23 4.35
CA ILE A 42 11.39 18.19 3.66
C ILE A 42 10.74 17.94 2.31
N ASP A 43 11.47 18.25 1.23
CA ASP A 43 11.07 17.92 -0.14
C ASP A 43 11.77 16.60 -0.53
N VAL A 44 11.01 15.58 -0.92
CA VAL A 44 11.53 14.27 -1.34
C VAL A 44 11.11 14.02 -2.78
N ASP A 45 12.06 13.61 -3.62
CA ASP A 45 11.80 13.27 -5.02
C ASP A 45 12.60 12.02 -5.43
N GLY A 46 12.05 11.29 -6.40
CA GLY A 46 12.66 10.08 -6.94
C GLY A 46 12.67 10.08 -8.44
N ALA A 47 13.80 9.71 -9.04
CA ALA A 47 13.97 9.64 -10.48
C ALA A 47 14.49 8.26 -10.90
N THR A 48 13.99 7.76 -12.02
CA THR A 48 14.42 6.49 -12.61
C THR A 48 14.89 6.69 -14.04
N ARG A 49 15.91 5.93 -14.44
CA ARG A 49 16.42 5.85 -15.82
C ARG A 49 16.17 4.44 -16.33
N LEU A 50 15.24 4.30 -17.27
CA LEU A 50 14.86 3.01 -17.84
C LEU A 50 16.01 2.36 -18.63
N GLU A 51 16.83 3.17 -19.32
CA GLU A 51 17.96 2.69 -20.13
C GLU A 51 19.03 1.94 -19.34
N HIS A 52 19.13 2.20 -18.03
CA HIS A 52 20.11 1.57 -17.15
C HIS A 52 19.46 0.79 -16.00
N PHE A 53 18.12 0.68 -16.01
CA PHE A 53 17.34 0.10 -14.92
C PHE A 53 17.77 0.62 -13.54
N SER A 54 18.16 1.90 -13.47
CA SER A 54 18.66 2.52 -12.26
C SER A 54 17.67 3.57 -11.75
N GLY A 55 17.68 3.82 -10.45
CA GLY A 55 16.84 4.83 -9.83
C GLY A 55 17.50 5.39 -8.58
N GLU A 56 17.20 6.65 -8.30
CA GLU A 56 17.73 7.38 -7.16
C GLU A 56 16.60 8.14 -6.47
N VAL A 57 16.78 8.38 -5.17
CA VAL A 57 15.87 9.18 -4.34
C VAL A 57 16.70 10.25 -3.64
N GLY A 58 16.22 11.48 -3.69
CA GLY A 58 16.81 12.63 -3.02
C GLY A 58 15.84 13.25 -2.03
N ALA A 59 16.38 13.85 -0.97
CA ALA A 59 15.63 14.66 -0.02
C ALA A 59 16.36 15.99 0.23
N VAL A 60 15.61 17.08 0.31
CA VAL A 60 16.09 18.43 0.63
C VAL A 60 15.40 18.90 1.91
N LEU A 61 16.18 19.14 2.95
CA LEU A 61 15.74 19.83 4.16
C LEU A 61 15.85 21.35 3.96
N ARG A 62 14.84 22.09 4.41
CA ARG A 62 14.85 23.57 4.48
C ARG A 62 14.31 24.00 5.83
N ASP A 63 15.07 24.85 6.51
CA ASP A 63 14.71 25.52 7.77
C ASP A 63 14.07 26.90 7.54
#